data_AF-A0A818GM12-F1
#
_entry.id   AF-A0A818GM12-F1
#
_cell.length_a   1.000
_cell.length_b   1.000
_cell.length_c   1.000
_cell.angle_alpha   90.00
_cell.angle_beta   90.00
_cell.angle_gamma   90.00
#
_symmetry.space_group_name_H-M   'P 1'
#
loop_
_entity.id
_entity.type
_entity.pdbx_description
1 polymer ?
#
loop_
_entity_poly.entity_id
_entity_poly.type
_entity_poly.pdbx_seq_one_letter_code
_entity_poly.pdbx_strand_id
1 'polypeptide(L)'
;MPSTFCFPATEVAVLYQIFVDTASFHSIPFAKVAYQSIFQDEDEVLFSMAPVFRVDAVKQDGTLWIVDLTLTNKEDKQWNLLTAHLNR
;
A
#
# COMPACT_ATOMS: atom_id res chain seq x y z
N MET A 1 -43.28 14.35 -6.08
CA MET A 1 -41.99 14.81 -6.62
C MET A 1 -40.90 14.40 -5.66
N PRO A 2 -39.92 13.56 -6.03
CA PRO A 2 -38.76 13.33 -5.17
C PRO A 2 -37.68 14.37 -5.54
N SER A 3 -37.24 15.12 -4.53
CA SER A 3 -36.07 15.99 -4.62
C SER A 3 -34.82 15.12 -4.67
N THR A 4 -34.17 15.06 -5.84
CA THR A 4 -32.87 14.43 -6.00
C THR A 4 -31.81 15.31 -5.34
N PHE A 5 -31.38 14.96 -4.13
CA PHE A 5 -30.14 15.49 -3.57
C PHE A 5 -28.97 14.90 -4.38
N CYS A 6 -28.42 15.70 -5.29
CA CYS A 6 -27.15 15.41 -5.94
C CYS A 6 -26.04 15.92 -5.01
N PHE A 7 -25.40 15.02 -4.28
CA PHE A 7 -24.11 15.34 -3.65
C PHE A 7 -23.08 15.38 -4.78
N PRO A 8 -22.25 16.43 -4.91
CA PRO A 8 -21.10 16.33 -5.79
C PRO A 8 -20.23 15.21 -5.23
N ALA A 9 -20.08 14.12 -5.98
CA ALA A 9 -19.11 13.08 -5.66
C ALA A 9 -17.73 13.72 -5.79
N THR A 10 -17.20 14.25 -4.69
CA THR A 10 -15.77 14.56 -4.62
C THR A 10 -15.07 13.21 -4.58
N GLU A 11 -14.73 12.69 -5.77
CA GLU A 11 -14.00 11.45 -5.92
C GLU A 11 -12.63 11.64 -5.28
N VAL A 12 -12.46 11.04 -4.10
CA VAL A 12 -11.19 11.05 -3.39
C VAL A 12 -10.40 9.87 -3.94
N ALA A 13 -9.40 10.16 -4.76
CA ALA A 13 -8.51 9.14 -5.31
C ALA A 13 -7.35 8.92 -4.34
N VAL A 14 -6.89 7.66 -4.23
CA VAL A 14 -5.72 7.29 -3.41
C VAL A 14 -4.77 6.46 -4.26
N LEU A 15 -3.51 6.89 -4.36
CA LEU A 15 -2.41 6.19 -5.02
C LEU A 15 -1.43 5.68 -3.97
N TYR A 16 -1.23 4.36 -3.93
CA TYR A 16 -0.22 3.74 -3.07
C TYR A 16 1.10 3.57 -3.85
N GLN A 17 2.16 4.26 -3.42
CA GLN A 17 3.50 4.12 -4.00
C GLN A 17 4.31 3.17 -3.13
N ILE A 18 4.54 1.96 -3.61
CA ILE A 18 5.23 0.91 -2.86
C ILE A 18 6.71 0.87 -3.25
N PHE A 19 7.59 1.07 -2.28
CA PHE A 19 9.02 0.86 -2.40
C PHE A 19 9.40 -0.52 -1.86
N VAL A 20 10.13 -1.28 -2.68
CA VAL A 20 10.61 -2.63 -2.35
C VAL A 20 12.12 -2.63 -2.41
N ASP A 21 12.77 -2.73 -1.24
CA ASP A 21 14.22 -2.93 -1.16
C ASP A 21 14.57 -4.40 -1.39
N THR A 22 14.96 -4.73 -2.62
CA THR A 22 15.31 -6.10 -3.00
C THR A 22 16.64 -6.58 -2.42
N ALA A 23 17.49 -5.66 -1.90
CA ALA A 23 18.77 -6.01 -1.30
C ALA A 23 18.64 -6.45 0.16
N SER A 24 17.66 -5.90 0.89
CA SER A 24 17.50 -6.13 2.34
C SER A 24 16.40 -7.14 2.69
N PHE A 25 15.44 -7.40 1.79
CA PHE A 25 14.27 -8.24 2.07
C PHE A 25 14.30 -9.58 1.32
N HIS A 26 14.92 -10.58 1.93
CA HIS A 26 14.89 -11.96 1.42
C HIS A 26 13.68 -12.78 1.88
N SER A 27 12.88 -12.28 2.82
CA SER A 27 11.88 -13.10 3.54
C SER A 27 10.45 -12.97 3.05
N ILE A 28 10.10 -11.95 2.23
CA ILE A 28 8.76 -11.76 1.69
C ILE A 28 8.78 -12.03 0.19
N PRO A 29 8.28 -13.19 -0.27
CA PRO A 29 8.20 -13.49 -1.69
C PRO A 29 7.26 -12.54 -2.42
N PHE A 30 7.69 -12.10 -3.60
CA PHE A 30 6.87 -11.42 -4.60
C PHE A 30 7.31 -11.85 -6.01
N ALA A 31 6.42 -11.75 -6.98
CA ALA A 31 6.69 -12.14 -8.36
C ALA A 31 6.01 -11.21 -9.35
N LYS A 32 6.68 -10.92 -10.48
CA LYS A 32 6.03 -10.31 -11.64
C LYS A 32 5.19 -11.38 -12.34
N VAL A 33 3.90 -11.12 -12.52
CA VAL A 33 2.95 -12.10 -13.09
C VAL A 33 2.26 -11.59 -14.36
N ALA A 34 2.78 -10.53 -14.98
CA ALA A 34 2.25 -9.94 -16.21
C ALA A 34 2.01 -10.98 -17.34
N TYR A 35 2.86 -12.00 -17.45
CA TYR A 35 2.71 -13.05 -18.49
C TYR A 35 1.61 -14.07 -18.18
N GLN A 36 1.14 -14.14 -16.93
CA GLN A 36 0.09 -15.04 -16.47
C GLN A 36 -1.23 -14.29 -16.24
N SER A 37 -1.22 -12.96 -16.24
CA SER A 37 -2.40 -12.13 -16.01
C SER A 37 -3.34 -12.15 -17.22
N ILE A 38 -4.63 -12.06 -16.95
CA ILE A 38 -5.66 -11.84 -17.98
C ILE A 38 -5.57 -10.43 -18.56
N PHE A 39 -5.00 -9.49 -17.81
CA PHE A 39 -4.79 -8.10 -18.22
C PHE A 39 -3.36 -7.93 -18.72
N GLN A 40 -3.19 -7.89 -20.05
CA GLN A 40 -1.87 -7.86 -20.68
C GLN A 40 -1.24 -6.46 -20.71
N ASP A 41 -2.04 -5.42 -20.49
CA ASP A 41 -1.59 -4.03 -20.50
C ASP A 41 -1.03 -3.57 -19.14
N GLU A 42 -1.04 -4.45 -18.13
CA GLU A 42 -0.57 -4.17 -16.77
C GLU A 42 0.75 -4.88 -16.45
N ASP A 43 1.65 -4.19 -15.76
CA ASP A 43 2.88 -4.78 -15.20
C ASP A 43 2.62 -5.33 -13.79
N GLU A 44 1.77 -6.34 -13.70
CA GLU A 44 1.30 -6.89 -12.42
C GLU A 44 2.43 -7.52 -11.58
N VAL A 45 2.49 -7.14 -10.30
CA VAL A 45 3.37 -7.73 -9.28
C VAL A 45 2.53 -8.30 -8.15
N LEU A 46 2.64 -9.61 -7.93
CA LEU A 46 1.95 -10.33 -6.87
C LEU A 46 2.87 -10.53 -5.66
N PHE A 47 2.43 -10.03 -4.50
CA PHE A 47 3.06 -10.33 -3.21
C PHE A 47 2.45 -11.59 -2.61
N SER A 48 3.26 -12.40 -1.93
CA SER A 48 2.76 -13.49 -1.08
C SER A 48 1.84 -12.96 0.03
N MET A 49 1.04 -13.84 0.63
CA MET A 49 0.08 -13.43 1.66
C MET A 49 0.74 -12.80 2.89
N ALA A 50 0.03 -11.83 3.48
CA ALA A 50 0.42 -11.08 4.67
C ALA A 50 1.74 -10.29 4.56
N PRO A 51 1.97 -9.52 3.46
CA PRO A 51 3.03 -8.54 3.45
C PRO A 51 2.65 -7.40 4.40
N VAL A 52 3.64 -6.83 5.08
CA VAL A 52 3.45 -5.66 5.93
C VAL A 52 4.09 -4.48 5.22
N PHE A 53 3.34 -3.40 5.06
CA PHE A 53 3.82 -2.14 4.49
C PHE A 53 3.78 -1.06 5.55
N ARG A 54 4.87 -0.33 5.71
CA ARG A 54 4.94 0.84 6.58
C ARG A 54 4.58 2.09 5.78
N VAL A 55 3.73 2.94 6.33
CA VAL A 55 3.48 4.28 5.78
C VAL A 55 4.63 5.19 6.16
N ASP A 56 5.38 5.65 5.16
CA ASP A 56 6.49 6.59 5.38
C ASP A 56 6.03 8.04 5.21
N ALA A 57 5.12 8.31 4.26
CA ALA A 57 4.57 9.64 4.02
C ALA A 57 3.16 9.59 3.42
N VAL A 58 2.40 10.66 3.66
CA VAL A 58 1.12 10.92 3.00
C VAL A 58 1.18 12.33 2.44
N LYS A 59 0.93 12.47 1.14
CA LYS A 59 0.94 13.75 0.42
C LYS A 59 -0.33 13.87 -0.42
N GLN A 60 -0.72 15.10 -0.73
CA GLN A 60 -1.91 15.38 -1.55
C GLN A 60 -1.50 16.19 -2.77
N ASP A 61 -1.95 15.75 -3.94
CA ASP A 61 -1.80 16.44 -5.22
C ASP A 61 -3.19 16.64 -5.85
N GLY A 62 -3.74 17.85 -5.69
CA GLY A 62 -5.13 18.14 -6.05
C GLY A 62 -6.13 17.27 -5.26
N THR A 63 -6.88 16.41 -5.96
CA THR A 63 -7.83 15.45 -5.37
C THR A 63 -7.22 14.07 -5.12
N LEU A 64 -5.95 13.87 -5.49
CA LEU A 64 -5.24 12.62 -5.35
C LEU A 64 -4.43 12.60 -4.05
N TRP A 65 -4.73 11.65 -3.17
CA TRP A 65 -3.87 11.31 -2.05
C TRP A 65 -2.82 10.32 -2.52
N ILE A 66 -1.57 10.57 -2.19
CA ILE A 66 -0.47 9.67 -2.49
C ILE A 66 0.13 9.21 -1.17
N VAL A 67 0.18 7.90 -0.99
CA VAL A 67 0.66 7.24 0.22
C VAL A 67 1.93 6.47 -0.14
N ASP A 68 3.04 6.92 0.41
CA ASP A 68 4.33 6.29 0.21
C ASP A 68 4.47 5.14 1.24
N LEU A 69 4.68 3.93 0.72
CA LEU A 69 4.73 2.68 1.48
C LEU A 69 6.07 2.00 1.28
N THR A 70 6.69 1.52 2.35
CA THR A 70 7.87 0.64 2.27
C THR A 70 7.50 -0.77 2.74
N LEU A 71 7.84 -1.78 1.95
CA LEU A 71 7.73 -3.18 2.38
C LEU A 71 8.66 -3.41 3.58
N THR A 72 8.12 -3.89 4.69
CA THR A 72 8.87 -4.16 5.92
C THR A 72 8.79 -5.63 6.31
N ASN A 73 9.78 -6.11 7.05
CA ASN A 73 9.77 -7.46 7.61
C ASN A 73 9.07 -7.47 8.98
N LYS A 74 8.75 -8.66 9.49
CA LYS A 74 8.17 -8.83 10.83
C LYS A 74 9.04 -8.30 11.99
N GLU A 75 10.31 -8.01 11.73
CA GLU A 75 11.27 -7.49 12.71
C GLU A 75 11.36 -5.96 12.67
N ASP A 76 10.29 -5.28 12.24
CA ASP A 76 10.25 -3.82 12.31
C ASP A 76 10.47 -3.39 13.78
N LYS A 77 11.58 -2.69 14.01
CA LYS A 77 11.95 -2.18 15.34
C LYS A 77 10.83 -1.34 15.94
N GLN A 78 10.03 -0.67 15.11
CA GLN A 78 8.88 0.11 15.57
C GLN A 78 7.71 -0.76 16.04
N TRP A 79 7.49 -1.94 15.46
CA TRP A 79 6.49 -2.90 15.95
C TRP A 79 6.83 -3.37 17.38
N ASN A 80 8.11 -3.66 17.62
CA ASN A 80 8.59 -4.04 18.94
C ASN A 80 8.47 -2.89 19.95
N LEU A 81 8.76 -1.66 19.54
CA LEU A 81 8.59 -0.47 20.38
C LEU A 81 7.13 -0.20 20.73
N LEU A 82 6.22 -0.33 19.76
CA LEU A 82 4.78 -0.18 19.99
C LEU A 82 4.26 -1.27 20.92
N THR A 83 4.62 -2.53 20.69
CA THR A 83 4.22 -3.65 21.54
C THR A 83 4.74 -3.47 22.97
N ALA A 84 5.97 -2.99 23.15
CA ALA A 84 6.52 -2.67 24.47
C ALA A 84 5.80 -1.50 25.16
N HIS A 85 5.32 -0.52 24.39
CA HIS A 85 4.54 0.61 24.92
C HIS A 85 3.13 0.18 25.35
N LEU A 86 2.46 -0.68 24.58
CA LEU A 86 1.10 -1.16 24.87
C LEU A 86 1.07 -2.18 26.02
N ASN A 87 2.16 -2.91 26.26
CA ASN A 87 2.29 -3.88 27.36
C ASN A 87 2.86 -3.26 28.66
N ARG A 88 2.87 -1.93 28.77
CA ARG A 88 3.24 -1.17 29.97
C ARG A 88 2.00 -0.64 30.67
#